data_AF-A0A1B8CRP5-F1
#
_entry.id   AF-A0A1B8CRP5-F1
#
_cell.length_a   1.000
_cell.length_b   1.000
_cell.length_c   1.000
_cell.angle_alpha   90.00
_cell.angle_beta   90.00
_cell.angle_gamma   90.00
#
_symmetry.space_group_name_H-M   'P 1'
#
loop_
_entity.id
_entity.type
_entity.pdbx_description
1 polymer ?
#
loop_
_entity_poly.entity_id
_entity_poly.type
_entity_poly.pdbx_seq_one_letter_code
_entity_poly.pdbx_strand_id
1 'polypeptide(L)'
;MTAGVAAFAVDEGLVDLPTSVSGEGEATVRIYNTNTDKLIEATVPLIAGEAAAMGDFAISGVPGTGACIKLAFLDPAGSVTGKLLPTGSGTDVFDGVEVTCIDASNPCVFIAAESMGVPGTISPAEMSAHPDLLRRLESIRCQAAVKMGMCSTVEETPAGVPKIAL
;
A
#
# COMPACT_ATOMS: atom_id res chain seq x y z
N MET A 1 -4.25 -4.56 5.41
CA MET A 1 -5.37 -5.21 6.14
C MET A 1 -6.31 -6.00 5.22
N THR A 2 -6.37 -5.73 3.91
CA THR A 2 -7.36 -6.31 2.99
C THR A 2 -7.46 -7.85 2.99
N ALA A 3 -6.35 -8.57 3.14
CA ALA A 3 -6.39 -10.03 3.28
C ALA A 3 -7.21 -10.51 4.50
N GLY A 4 -7.07 -9.82 5.64
CA GLY A 4 -7.85 -10.13 6.85
C GLY A 4 -9.33 -9.78 6.71
N VAL A 5 -9.66 -8.71 5.96
CA VAL A 5 -11.06 -8.37 5.63
C VAL A 5 -11.72 -9.50 4.83
N ALA A 6 -10.98 -10.09 3.88
CA ALA A 6 -11.47 -11.21 3.08
C ALA A 6 -11.75 -12.46 3.93
N ALA A 7 -10.79 -12.85 4.78
CA ALA A 7 -10.95 -13.99 5.67
C ALA A 7 -12.13 -13.79 6.65
N PHE A 8 -12.21 -12.62 7.28
CA PHE A 8 -13.32 -12.28 8.17
C PHE A 8 -14.68 -12.35 7.46
N ALA A 9 -14.78 -11.83 6.23
CA ALA A 9 -16.03 -11.86 5.48
C ALA A 9 -16.50 -13.29 5.16
N VAL A 10 -15.55 -14.21 4.92
CA VAL A 10 -15.85 -15.65 4.76
C VAL A 10 -16.35 -16.24 6.08
N ASP A 11 -15.59 -16.08 7.16
CA ASP A 11 -15.89 -16.72 8.45
C ASP A 11 -17.19 -16.22 9.09
N GLU A 12 -17.53 -14.94 8.88
CA GLU A 12 -18.77 -14.33 9.37
C GLU A 12 -19.96 -14.50 8.41
N GLY A 13 -19.77 -15.19 7.28
CA GLY A 13 -20.84 -15.43 6.31
C GLY A 13 -21.36 -14.14 5.64
N LEU A 14 -20.50 -13.12 5.48
CA LEU A 14 -20.83 -11.87 4.79
C LEU A 14 -20.79 -12.00 3.26
N VAL A 15 -20.35 -13.15 2.75
CA VAL A 15 -20.26 -13.46 1.32
C VAL A 15 -20.83 -14.84 1.02
N ASP A 16 -21.43 -14.98 -0.15
CA ASP A 16 -21.89 -16.27 -0.63
C ASP A 16 -20.69 -17.13 -1.06
N LEU A 17 -20.51 -18.27 -0.38
CA LEU A 17 -19.48 -19.25 -0.74
C LEU A 17 -20.02 -20.21 -1.80
N PRO A 18 -19.13 -20.75 -2.67
CA PRO A 18 -19.53 -21.81 -3.59
C PRO A 18 -20.17 -22.99 -2.83
N THR A 19 -21.28 -23.51 -3.34
CA THR A 19 -22.11 -24.51 -2.62
C THR A 19 -21.44 -25.89 -2.45
N SER A 20 -20.24 -26.08 -3.01
CA SER A 20 -19.49 -27.34 -3.03
C SER A 20 -18.34 -27.43 -2.03
N VAL A 21 -18.19 -26.47 -1.11
CA VAL A 21 -17.04 -26.44 -0.18
C VAL A 21 -17.33 -27.26 1.08
N SER A 22 -17.61 -28.56 0.93
CA SER A 22 -17.59 -29.51 2.04
C SER A 22 -16.17 -30.02 2.36
N GLY A 23 -15.16 -29.54 1.61
CA GLY A 23 -13.75 -29.91 1.71
C GLY A 23 -12.83 -28.70 1.45
N GLU A 24 -11.72 -28.92 0.75
CA GLU A 24 -10.82 -27.83 0.33
C GLU A 24 -11.37 -27.09 -0.89
N GLY A 25 -11.17 -25.77 -0.95
CA GLY A 25 -11.59 -24.95 -2.08
C GLY A 25 -10.97 -23.56 -2.05
N GLU A 26 -11.42 -22.68 -2.95
CA GLU A 26 -11.10 -21.25 -2.94
C GLU A 26 -12.37 -20.45 -3.22
N ALA A 27 -12.45 -19.24 -2.66
CA ALA A 27 -13.48 -18.25 -2.99
C ALA A 27 -12.85 -16.89 -3.29
N THR A 28 -13.43 -16.15 -4.24
CA THR A 28 -13.02 -14.78 -4.54
C THR A 28 -13.96 -13.79 -3.85
N VAL A 29 -13.42 -13.08 -2.87
CA VAL A 29 -14.11 -12.00 -2.16
C VAL A 29 -13.83 -10.67 -2.85
N ARG A 30 -14.89 -9.97 -3.26
CA ARG A 30 -14.81 -8.63 -3.85
C ARG A 30 -14.98 -7.57 -2.75
N ILE A 31 -13.93 -6.78 -2.53
CA ILE A 31 -13.84 -5.80 -1.43
C ILE A 31 -13.91 -4.41 -2.03
N TYR A 32 -14.93 -3.65 -1.63
CA TYR A 32 -14.99 -2.21 -1.90
C TYR A 32 -14.29 -1.44 -0.78
N ASN A 33 -13.13 -0.84 -1.07
CA ASN A 33 -12.41 -0.01 -0.12
C ASN A 33 -12.99 1.41 -0.11
N THR A 34 -13.81 1.72 0.89
CA THR A 34 -14.48 3.02 1.04
C THR A 34 -13.53 4.20 1.29
N ASN A 35 -12.26 3.96 1.59
CA ASN A 35 -11.28 5.04 1.76
C ASN A 35 -10.74 5.57 0.42
N THR A 36 -10.79 4.74 -0.62
CA THR A 36 -10.19 5.05 -1.93
C THR A 36 -11.15 4.81 -3.10
N ASP A 37 -12.38 4.38 -2.80
CA ASP A 37 -13.40 3.95 -3.77
C ASP A 37 -12.88 2.90 -4.78
N LYS A 38 -11.88 2.10 -4.37
CA LYS A 38 -11.27 1.07 -5.22
C LYS A 38 -11.80 -0.33 -4.90
N LEU A 39 -11.90 -1.13 -5.96
CA LEU A 39 -12.25 -2.55 -5.88
C LEU A 39 -11.00 -3.42 -5.78
N ILE A 40 -10.98 -4.31 -4.81
CA ILE A 40 -9.91 -5.29 -4.59
C ILE A 40 -10.53 -6.68 -4.60
N GLU A 41 -9.90 -7.62 -5.29
CA GLU A 41 -10.28 -9.03 -5.24
C GLU A 41 -9.31 -9.79 -4.33
N ALA A 42 -9.87 -10.59 -3.43
CA ALA A 42 -9.11 -11.46 -2.56
C ALA A 42 -9.49 -12.91 -2.84
N THR A 43 -8.54 -13.73 -3.29
CA THR A 43 -8.74 -15.18 -3.42
C THR A 43 -8.34 -15.83 -2.11
N VAL A 44 -9.34 -16.37 -1.41
CA VAL A 44 -9.23 -16.95 -0.07
C VAL A 44 -9.33 -18.47 -0.19
N PRO A 45 -8.30 -19.23 0.22
CA PRO A 45 -8.41 -20.67 0.36
C PRO A 45 -9.37 -21.03 1.49
N LEU A 46 -10.15 -22.09 1.29
CA LEU A 46 -11.20 -22.54 2.19
C LEU A 46 -10.96 -23.98 2.64
N ILE A 47 -11.30 -24.28 3.89
CA ILE A 47 -11.36 -25.64 4.44
C ILE A 47 -12.69 -25.79 5.17
N ALA A 48 -13.51 -26.74 4.73
CA ALA A 48 -14.82 -27.04 5.33
C ALA A 48 -15.74 -25.80 5.45
N GLY A 49 -15.64 -24.88 4.48
CA GLY A 49 -16.46 -23.67 4.42
C GLY A 49 -15.92 -22.48 5.21
N GLU A 50 -14.77 -22.62 5.90
CA GLU A 50 -14.10 -21.54 6.64
C GLU A 50 -12.83 -21.08 5.90
N ALA A 51 -12.36 -19.85 6.17
CA ALA A 51 -11.09 -19.39 5.64
C ALA A 51 -9.93 -20.25 6.19
N ALA A 52 -9.12 -20.81 5.30
CA ALA A 52 -7.98 -21.62 5.70
C ALA A 52 -6.95 -20.74 6.42
N ALA A 53 -6.63 -21.09 7.67
CA ALA A 53 -5.55 -20.44 8.42
C ALA A 53 -4.18 -21.08 8.13
N MET A 54 -4.15 -22.41 8.00
CA MET A 54 -2.93 -23.18 7.82
C MET A 54 -2.56 -23.33 6.34
N GLY A 55 -1.26 -23.33 6.07
CA GLY A 55 -0.70 -23.54 4.73
C GLY A 55 0.82 -23.52 4.79
N ASP A 56 1.46 -23.60 3.64
CA ASP A 56 2.92 -23.64 3.46
C ASP A 56 3.50 -22.31 2.96
N PHE A 57 2.67 -21.26 2.81
CA PHE A 57 3.11 -19.97 2.31
C PHE A 57 3.74 -19.12 3.43
N ALA A 58 4.92 -18.56 3.15
CA ALA A 58 5.65 -17.68 4.05
C ALA A 58 5.74 -16.26 3.48
N ILE A 59 5.65 -15.26 4.35
CA ILE A 59 5.89 -13.84 4.01
C ILE A 59 6.89 -13.22 4.98
N SER A 60 7.74 -12.34 4.47
CA SER A 60 8.72 -11.62 5.29
C SER A 60 8.01 -10.80 6.39
N GLY A 61 8.48 -10.91 7.63
CA GLY A 61 7.92 -10.21 8.78
C GLY A 61 6.86 -10.98 9.58
N VAL A 62 6.43 -12.17 9.11
CA VAL A 62 5.52 -13.05 9.86
C VAL A 62 6.22 -14.38 10.18
N PRO A 63 6.31 -14.82 11.44
CA PRO A 63 6.88 -16.12 11.80
C PRO A 63 6.05 -17.30 11.28
N GLY A 64 6.72 -18.32 10.73
CA GLY A 64 6.09 -19.57 10.29
C GLY A 64 5.47 -19.49 8.89
N THR A 65 4.43 -20.29 8.66
CA THR A 65 3.69 -20.38 7.40
C THR A 65 2.18 -20.31 7.65
N GLY A 66 1.43 -19.94 6.61
CA GLY A 66 -0.03 -19.91 6.64
C GLY A 66 -0.61 -20.09 5.24
N ALA A 67 -1.93 -19.99 5.12
CA ALA A 67 -2.59 -20.06 3.82
C ALA A 67 -2.32 -18.80 2.97
N CYS A 68 -2.18 -18.97 1.65
CA CYS A 68 -1.90 -17.87 0.74
C CYS A 68 -3.19 -17.17 0.30
N ILE A 69 -3.46 -15.97 0.82
CA ILE A 69 -4.53 -15.11 0.32
C ILE A 69 -3.96 -14.20 -0.77
N LYS A 70 -4.41 -14.37 -2.02
CA LYS A 70 -3.95 -13.57 -3.16
C LYS A 70 -4.81 -12.31 -3.29
N LEU A 71 -4.17 -11.15 -3.43
CA LEU A 71 -4.87 -9.86 -3.60
C LEU A 71 -4.62 -9.30 -5.01
N ALA A 72 -5.69 -8.90 -5.69
CA ALA A 72 -5.64 -8.21 -6.97
C ALA A 72 -6.29 -6.82 -6.84
N PHE A 73 -5.50 -5.77 -7.10
CA PHE A 73 -5.96 -4.39 -7.15
C PHE A 73 -6.33 -4.05 -8.59
N LEU A 74 -7.63 -4.03 -8.91
CA LEU A 74 -8.10 -4.06 -10.30
C LEU A 74 -7.88 -2.75 -11.07
N ASP A 75 -8.11 -1.62 -10.41
CA ASP A 75 -7.87 -0.27 -10.94
C ASP A 75 -7.23 0.61 -9.85
N PRO A 76 -5.93 0.44 -9.57
CA PRO A 76 -5.29 1.11 -8.44
C PRO A 76 -5.05 2.60 -8.67
N ALA A 77 -5.04 3.07 -9.93
CA ALA A 77 -4.60 4.41 -10.27
C ALA A 77 -5.52 5.51 -9.70
N GLY A 78 -4.94 6.62 -9.27
CA GLY A 78 -5.68 7.81 -8.83
C GLY A 78 -6.57 7.56 -7.61
N SER A 79 -6.09 6.76 -6.65
CA SER A 79 -6.86 6.34 -5.47
C SER A 79 -7.29 7.48 -4.56
N VAL A 80 -6.58 8.62 -4.60
CA VAL A 80 -6.89 9.82 -3.80
C VAL A 80 -6.98 11.07 -4.66
N THR A 81 -6.11 11.18 -5.66
CA THR A 81 -5.94 12.37 -6.51
C THR A 81 -6.68 12.26 -7.85
N GLY A 82 -7.23 11.09 -8.17
CA GLY A 82 -7.91 10.80 -9.44
C GLY A 82 -6.98 10.62 -10.64
N LYS A 83 -5.66 10.68 -10.47
CA LYS A 83 -4.68 10.52 -11.56
C LYS A 83 -3.52 9.62 -11.14
N LEU A 84 -2.94 8.86 -12.07
CA LEU A 84 -1.74 8.06 -11.79
C LEU A 84 -0.51 8.93 -11.50
N LEU A 85 -0.35 10.02 -12.26
CA LEU A 85 0.71 11.02 -12.12
C LEU A 85 0.05 12.36 -11.74
N PRO A 86 -0.14 12.65 -10.44
CA PRO A 86 -0.98 13.76 -10.01
C PRO A 86 -0.38 15.12 -10.33
N THR A 87 0.95 15.20 -10.42
CA THR A 87 1.70 16.42 -10.75
C THR A 87 1.69 16.72 -12.26
N GLY A 88 1.30 15.74 -13.08
CA GLY A 88 1.36 15.81 -14.55
C GLY A 88 2.73 15.47 -15.15
N SER A 89 3.74 15.20 -14.31
CA SER A 89 5.11 14.87 -14.74
C SER A 89 5.53 13.48 -14.26
N GLY A 90 6.41 12.81 -15.01
CA GLY A 90 7.06 11.59 -14.54
C GLY A 90 8.16 11.86 -13.52
N THR A 91 8.70 13.08 -13.51
CA THR A 91 9.76 13.53 -12.59
C THR A 91 9.48 14.98 -12.19
N ASP A 92 9.59 15.26 -10.90
CA ASP A 92 9.55 16.59 -10.31
C ASP A 92 10.85 16.84 -9.53
N VAL A 93 11.11 18.08 -9.12
CA VAL A 93 12.28 18.44 -8.31
C VAL A 93 11.85 19.22 -7.08
N PHE A 94 12.22 18.73 -5.89
CA PHE A 94 11.99 19.39 -4.60
C PHE A 94 13.28 19.41 -3.80
N ASP A 95 13.61 20.53 -3.16
CA ASP A 95 14.89 20.73 -2.45
C ASP A 95 16.14 20.32 -3.26
N GLY A 96 16.07 20.49 -4.59
CA GLY A 96 17.15 20.10 -5.51
C GLY A 96 17.27 18.59 -5.77
N VAL A 97 16.31 17.78 -5.32
CA VAL A 97 16.28 16.33 -5.47
C VAL A 97 15.18 15.93 -6.46
N GLU A 98 15.53 15.06 -7.42
CA GLU A 98 14.56 14.47 -8.35
C GLU A 98 13.67 13.46 -7.63
N VAL A 99 12.36 13.56 -7.88
CA VAL A 99 11.36 12.67 -7.29
C VAL A 99 10.34 12.23 -8.34
N THR A 100 9.69 11.09 -8.09
CA THR A 100 8.51 10.65 -8.83
C THR A 100 7.31 10.62 -7.90
N CYS A 101 6.24 11.34 -8.26
CA CYS A 101 4.99 11.35 -7.51
C CYS A 101 3.94 10.47 -8.20
N ILE A 102 3.55 9.36 -7.56
CA ILE A 102 2.58 8.41 -8.08
C ILE A 102 1.41 8.28 -7.12
N ASP A 103 0.20 8.16 -7.65
CA ASP A 103 -0.97 7.73 -6.90
C ASP A 103 -1.52 6.44 -7.51
N ALA A 104 -1.14 5.32 -6.91
CA ALA A 104 -1.61 3.98 -7.25
C ALA A 104 -1.82 3.18 -5.96
N SER A 105 -3.07 2.84 -5.65
CA SER A 105 -3.56 2.32 -4.37
C SER A 105 -3.42 3.28 -3.17
N ASN A 106 -2.33 4.05 -3.12
CA ASN A 106 -2.14 5.23 -2.29
C ASN A 106 -1.13 6.19 -2.95
N PRO A 107 -1.18 7.49 -2.64
CA PRO A 107 -0.15 8.46 -3.00
C PRO A 107 1.22 8.14 -2.39
N CYS A 108 2.26 8.10 -3.21
CA CYS A 108 3.65 7.83 -2.86
C CYS A 108 4.61 8.76 -3.61
N VAL A 109 5.66 9.20 -2.91
CA VAL A 109 6.79 9.94 -3.44
C VAL A 109 8.00 9.02 -3.43
N PHE A 110 8.63 8.82 -4.58
CA PHE A 110 9.82 7.99 -4.74
C PHE A 110 11.03 8.86 -5.04
N ILE A 111 12.15 8.57 -4.36
CA ILE A 111 13.41 9.28 -4.48
C ILE A 111 14.51 8.24 -4.60
N ALA A 112 15.53 8.47 -5.42
CA ALA A 112 16.70 7.61 -5.41
C ALA A 112 17.50 7.83 -4.11
N ALA A 113 17.75 6.76 -3.33
CA ALA A 113 18.53 6.82 -2.08
C ALA A 113 19.87 7.59 -2.20
N GLU A 114 20.59 7.43 -3.32
CA GLU A 114 21.86 8.11 -3.61
C GLU A 114 21.72 9.64 -3.67
N SER A 115 20.56 10.16 -4.10
CA SER A 115 20.27 11.61 -4.08
C SER A 115 20.15 12.17 -2.67
N MET A 116 19.95 11.29 -1.68
CA MET A 116 19.91 11.61 -0.26
C MET A 116 21.23 11.29 0.45
N GLY A 117 22.24 10.81 -0.27
CA GLY A 117 23.56 10.49 0.27
C GLY A 117 23.60 9.20 1.08
N VAL A 118 22.64 8.29 0.89
CA VAL A 118 22.53 7.03 1.63
C VAL A 118 22.41 5.83 0.70
N PRO A 119 22.82 4.61 1.14
CA PRO A 119 22.60 3.41 0.36
C PRO A 119 21.11 3.05 0.34
N GLY A 120 20.62 2.48 -0.77
CA GLY A 120 19.25 1.95 -0.84
C GLY A 120 18.96 0.79 0.12
N THR A 121 20.00 0.24 0.75
CA THR A 121 19.92 -0.82 1.78
C THR A 121 20.03 -0.27 3.20
N ILE A 122 19.89 1.05 3.41
CA ILE A 122 19.98 1.67 4.74
C ILE A 122 18.97 1.03 5.70
N SER A 123 19.44 0.66 6.89
CA SER A 123 18.57 0.07 7.93
C SER A 123 17.72 1.14 8.63
N PRO A 124 16.61 0.75 9.29
CA PRO A 124 15.82 1.70 10.09
C PRO A 124 16.61 2.41 11.19
N ALA A 125 17.58 1.70 11.80
CA ALA A 125 18.44 2.26 12.84
C ALA A 125 19.40 3.30 12.27
N GLU A 126 20.05 3.01 11.14
CA GLU A 126 20.92 3.96 10.44
C GLU A 126 20.14 5.17 9.93
N MET A 127 18.94 4.97 9.38
CA MET A 127 18.07 6.06 8.92
C MET A 127 17.67 6.98 10.08
N SER A 128 17.39 6.42 11.26
CA SER A 128 17.05 7.18 12.47
C SER A 128 18.25 7.92 13.06
N ALA A 129 19.46 7.36 12.91
CA ALA A 129 20.71 7.96 13.36
C ALA A 129 21.30 8.97 12.37
N HIS A 130 20.88 8.94 11.09
CA HIS A 130 21.42 9.82 10.06
C HIS A 130 21.00 11.28 10.32
N PRO A 131 21.96 12.22 10.41
CA PRO A 131 21.64 13.64 10.59
C PRO A 131 20.75 14.15 9.47
N ASP A 132 19.69 14.88 9.80
CA ASP A 132 18.79 15.58 8.87
C ASP A 132 18.01 14.74 7.85
N LEU A 133 18.25 13.44 7.70
CA LEU A 133 17.64 12.63 6.64
C LEU A 133 16.11 12.63 6.75
N LEU A 134 15.57 12.29 7.92
CA LEU A 134 14.13 12.29 8.17
C LEU A 134 13.51 13.68 7.97
N ARG A 135 14.22 14.74 8.37
CA ARG A 135 13.76 16.13 8.19
C ARG A 135 13.70 16.51 6.71
N ARG A 136 14.70 16.13 5.91
CA ARG A 136 14.71 16.39 4.46
C ARG A 136 13.65 15.57 3.73
N LEU A 137 13.47 14.31 4.10
CA LEU A 137 12.39 13.46 3.57
C LEU A 137 11.02 14.10 3.86
N GLU A 138 10.80 14.58 5.08
CA GLU A 138 9.54 15.24 5.44
C GLU A 138 9.33 16.55 4.66
N SER A 139 10.37 17.36 4.48
CA SER A 139 10.32 18.57 3.64
C SER A 139 9.85 18.25 2.21
N ILE A 140 10.46 17.26 1.58
CA ILE A 140 10.12 16.83 0.21
C ILE A 140 8.70 16.25 0.17
N ARG A 141 8.32 15.43 1.15
CA ARG A 141 6.98 14.83 1.25
C ARG A 141 5.89 15.90 1.28
N CYS A 142 6.08 16.95 2.06
CA CYS A 142 5.13 18.07 2.17
C CYS A 142 5.04 18.89 0.88
N GLN A 143 6.18 19.19 0.24
CA GLN A 143 6.19 19.88 -1.06
C GLN A 143 5.47 19.07 -2.15
N ALA A 144 5.73 17.76 -2.19
CA ALA A 144 5.07 16.85 -3.10
C ALA A 144 3.55 16.78 -2.83
N ALA A 145 3.12 16.73 -1.57
CA ALA A 145 1.69 16.72 -1.21
C ALA A 145 0.93 17.94 -1.78
N VAL A 146 1.52 19.14 -1.64
CA VAL A 146 0.98 20.36 -2.23
C VAL A 146 0.94 20.26 -3.76
N LYS A 147 2.03 19.81 -4.39
CA LYS A 147 2.11 19.67 -5.85
C LYS A 147 1.13 18.63 -6.42
N MET A 148 0.86 17.57 -5.66
CA MET A 148 -0.13 16.53 -5.98
C MET A 148 -1.58 16.99 -5.77
N GLY A 149 -1.79 18.20 -5.22
CA GLY A 149 -3.11 18.76 -4.98
C GLY A 149 -3.82 18.20 -3.74
N MET A 150 -3.07 17.62 -2.80
CA MET A 150 -3.64 16.99 -1.60
C MET A 150 -3.93 17.99 -0.46
N CYS A 151 -3.26 19.14 -0.47
CA CYS A 151 -3.41 20.24 0.49
C CYS A 151 -2.99 21.57 -0.14
N SER A 152 -3.33 22.70 0.49
CA SER A 152 -3.01 24.02 -0.07
C SER A 152 -1.63 24.52 0.37
N THR A 153 -1.21 24.17 1.58
CA THR A 153 0.11 24.52 2.13
C THR A 153 0.84 23.31 2.70
N VAL A 154 2.15 23.45 2.95
CA VAL A 154 2.96 22.36 3.51
C VAL A 154 2.56 22.01 4.95
N GLU A 155 2.07 22.99 5.71
CA GLU A 155 1.58 22.81 7.08
C GLU A 155 0.27 22.02 7.14
N GLU A 156 -0.52 22.06 6.06
CA GLU A 156 -1.78 21.31 5.91
C GLU A 156 -1.57 19.88 5.39
N THR A 157 -0.30 19.46 5.20
CA THR A 157 0.01 18.13 4.67
C THR A 157 -0.63 17.04 5.54
N PRO A 158 -1.46 16.15 4.97
CA PRO A 158 -2.09 15.08 5.74
C PRO A 158 -1.06 14.18 6.42
N ALA A 159 -1.41 13.73 7.63
CA ALA A 159 -0.59 12.77 8.34
C ALA A 159 -0.56 11.43 7.59
N GLY A 160 0.63 10.94 7.30
CA GLY A 160 0.83 9.61 6.74
C GLY A 160 0.52 9.43 5.25
N VAL A 161 0.01 10.43 4.53
CA VAL A 161 -0.11 10.44 3.06
C VAL A 161 0.27 11.82 2.47
N PRO A 162 0.98 11.89 1.33
CA PRO A 162 1.56 10.77 0.59
C PRO A 162 2.65 10.08 1.42
N LYS A 163 2.88 8.79 1.13
CA LYS A 163 4.06 8.08 1.66
C LYS A 163 5.31 8.60 0.94
N ILE A 164 6.48 8.39 1.53
CA ILE A 164 7.76 8.67 0.91
C ILE A 164 8.67 7.45 1.02
N ALA A 165 9.38 7.13 -0.06
CA ALA A 165 10.28 5.99 -0.16
C ALA A 165 11.59 6.39 -0.86
N LEU A 166 12.67 5.74 -0.43
CA LEU A 166 14.01 5.79 -1.00
C LEU A 166 14.29 4.57 -1.89
#